data_AF-A0A0U1DKQ8-F1
#
_entry.id   AF-A0A0U1DKQ8-F1
#
_cell.length_a   1.000
_cell.length_b   1.000
_cell.length_c   1.000
_cell.angle_alpha   90.00
_cell.angle_beta   90.00
_cell.angle_gamma   90.00
#
_symmetry.space_group_name_H-M   'P 1'
#
loop_
_entity.id
_entity.type
_entity.pdbx_description
1 polymer ?
#
loop_
_entity_poly.entity_id
_entity_poly.type
_entity_poly.pdbx_seq_one_letter_code
_entity_poly.pdbx_strand_id
1 'polypeptide(L)'
;MSDASIVRRASYGPSSPEIGIRGATTRNRIAEVSLELFGHLGFFDTSVDAIAKAAGISRATLYQYFHGKDEIFLELLDECGSALFRVARRIGPLGPDEVGFDNLNWWLGEWSWVFEKYSTMFIQWTAIASSDTKVGSTISGFVRSYNRRIAERLAASGVRGIDPEVAAMTMTALVHRINLYVHTGRAYGYNAKQVMDTLSVFLQLMLFPETPPAVLTSLRLHTVTDPARAVAAVAVPPAPDTTGLSITERSAALSQRAVATVVALADAGAAQFRERGYRRTSVDDIVEAAAVARGTFYKYFRDKQDLLVATAAEIYDAAKAFADRIARIDPLADPPTLRQWLSAYIDFYDRYSGCIEVWVENTTDDPTVIALGENGQVLMDIGVATMLIQHPGPYPFDPIVSAVIVRALVTRVPQAALDLPEPISGDKVVDLLLSCLRRGFFEVAD
;
A
#
# COMPACT_ATOMS: atom_id res chain seq x y z
N MET A 1 -12.85 26.97 -2.46
CA MET A 1 -13.93 26.87 -1.46
C MET A 1 -15.24 27.02 -2.20
N SER A 2 -16.04 25.96 -2.32
CA SER A 2 -17.39 26.09 -2.86
C SER A 2 -18.26 26.82 -1.85
N ASP A 3 -19.05 27.78 -2.35
CA ASP A 3 -19.97 28.64 -1.60
C ASP A 3 -21.25 27.87 -1.20
N ALA A 4 -21.08 26.67 -0.63
CA ALA A 4 -22.17 25.85 -0.14
C ALA A 4 -22.46 26.24 1.31
N SER A 5 -23.65 26.80 1.57
CA SER A 5 -24.12 27.14 2.91
C SER A 5 -24.05 25.90 3.80
N ILE A 6 -23.17 25.90 4.80
CA ILE A 6 -23.07 24.81 5.77
C ILE A 6 -24.32 24.85 6.65
N VAL A 7 -25.03 23.73 6.80
CA VAL A 7 -26.33 23.65 7.50
C VAL A 7 -26.20 22.84 8.78
N ARG A 8 -26.85 23.27 9.89
CA ARG A 8 -26.99 22.48 11.13
C ARG A 8 -27.91 21.28 10.88
N ARG A 9 -27.71 20.19 11.64
CA ARG A 9 -28.61 19.02 11.55
C ARG A 9 -30.06 19.39 11.90
N ALA A 10 -31.00 18.86 11.11
CA ALA A 10 -32.44 19.14 11.21
C ALA A 10 -33.04 18.86 12.61
N SER A 11 -32.47 17.91 13.37
CA SER A 11 -32.93 17.55 14.72
C SER A 11 -32.63 18.60 15.81
N TYR A 12 -31.80 19.62 15.53
CA TYR A 12 -31.33 20.60 16.52
C TYR A 12 -31.84 22.04 16.29
N GLY A 13 -32.78 22.27 15.36
CA GLY A 13 -33.57 23.51 15.34
C GLY A 13 -34.21 23.86 13.98
N PRO A 14 -35.53 24.12 13.92
CA PRO A 14 -36.21 24.56 12.69
C PRO A 14 -36.01 26.06 12.37
N SER A 15 -35.35 26.83 13.24
CA SER A 15 -35.37 28.30 13.21
C SER A 15 -34.12 28.98 12.63
N SER A 16 -33.05 28.24 12.30
CA SER A 16 -31.92 28.75 11.50
C SER A 16 -31.06 27.57 11.01
N PRO A 17 -31.32 27.05 9.81
CA PRO A 17 -30.55 25.95 9.22
C PRO A 17 -29.10 26.37 8.95
N GLU A 18 -28.87 27.62 8.56
CA GLU A 18 -27.55 28.10 8.14
C GLU A 18 -26.62 28.34 9.32
N ILE A 19 -25.40 27.81 9.18
CA ILE A 19 -24.32 28.02 10.09
C ILE A 19 -23.70 29.38 9.77
N GLY A 20 -23.98 30.40 10.58
CA GLY A 20 -23.27 31.68 10.50
C GLY A 20 -21.76 31.54 10.73
N ILE A 21 -20.98 32.58 10.43
CA ILE A 21 -19.50 32.58 10.43
C ILE A 21 -18.90 31.82 11.64
N ARG A 22 -19.39 32.08 12.85
CA ARG A 22 -18.91 31.42 14.07
C ARG A 22 -19.05 29.90 14.06
N GLY A 23 -20.17 29.38 13.57
CA GLY A 23 -20.35 27.94 13.53
C GLY A 23 -19.56 27.29 12.38
N ALA A 24 -19.27 28.02 11.29
CA ALA A 24 -18.40 27.53 10.23
C ALA A 24 -16.97 27.39 10.79
N THR A 25 -16.52 28.36 11.59
CA THR A 25 -15.26 28.25 12.34
C THR A 25 -15.25 27.05 13.29
N THR A 26 -16.35 26.80 14.03
CA THR A 26 -16.44 25.61 14.91
C THR A 26 -16.38 24.30 14.13
N ARG A 27 -17.08 24.21 13.00
CA ARG A 27 -17.10 23.01 12.16
C ARG A 27 -15.73 22.72 11.55
N ASN A 28 -15.04 23.75 11.04
CA ASN A 28 -13.67 23.63 10.55
C ASN A 28 -12.73 23.18 11.66
N ARG A 29 -12.84 23.75 12.87
CA ARG A 29 -12.04 23.33 14.02
C ARG A 29 -12.24 21.86 14.36
N ILE A 30 -13.49 21.36 14.31
CA ILE A 30 -13.77 19.93 14.52
C ILE A 30 -13.07 19.08 13.45
N ALA A 31 -13.13 19.47 12.18
CA ALA A 31 -12.49 18.75 11.08
C ALA A 31 -10.95 18.74 11.20
N GLU A 32 -10.33 19.89 11.48
CA GLU A 32 -8.88 20.04 11.68
C GLU A 32 -8.37 19.13 12.82
N VAL A 33 -8.99 19.22 13.99
CA VAL A 33 -8.60 18.40 15.15
C VAL A 33 -8.86 16.91 14.90
N SER A 34 -9.92 16.57 14.15
CA SER A 34 -10.17 15.17 13.79
C SER A 34 -9.09 14.65 12.86
N LEU A 35 -8.63 15.44 11.89
CA LEU A 35 -7.53 15.07 10.99
C LEU A 35 -6.24 14.80 11.77
N GLU A 36 -5.89 15.65 12.74
CA GLU A 36 -4.74 15.44 13.63
C GLU A 36 -4.88 14.14 14.43
N LEU A 37 -6.04 13.91 15.07
CA LEU A 37 -6.28 12.69 15.84
C LEU A 37 -6.26 11.43 14.99
N PHE A 38 -6.82 11.47 13.77
CA PHE A 38 -6.72 10.35 12.83
C PHE A 38 -5.28 10.06 12.43
N GLY A 39 -4.44 11.09 12.29
CA GLY A 39 -3.01 10.92 12.00
C GLY A 39 -2.23 10.25 13.13
N HIS A 40 -2.57 10.55 14.39
CA HIS A 40 -1.85 10.02 15.55
C HIS A 40 -2.39 8.70 16.09
N LEU A 41 -3.71 8.54 16.12
CA LEU A 41 -4.38 7.38 16.72
C LEU A 41 -4.86 6.38 15.68
N GLY A 42 -5.03 6.82 14.43
CA GLY A 42 -5.75 6.06 13.42
C GLY A 42 -7.27 6.27 13.51
N PHE A 43 -7.97 5.96 12.43
CA PHE A 43 -9.42 6.17 12.32
C PHE A 43 -10.20 5.31 13.32
N PHE A 44 -9.86 4.03 13.45
CA PHE A 44 -10.61 3.10 14.31
C PHE A 44 -10.47 3.43 15.80
N ASP A 45 -9.27 3.82 16.25
CA ASP A 45 -8.99 4.12 17.66
C ASP A 45 -9.38 5.55 18.07
N THR A 46 -9.73 6.41 17.11
CA THR A 46 -10.25 7.75 17.40
C THR A 46 -11.73 7.70 17.80
N SER A 47 -12.08 8.28 18.96
CA SER A 47 -13.44 8.36 19.49
C SER A 47 -14.05 9.77 19.33
N VAL A 48 -15.38 9.85 19.27
CA VAL A 48 -16.10 11.14 19.23
C VAL A 48 -15.81 11.98 20.49
N ASP A 49 -15.62 11.32 21.64
CA ASP A 49 -15.31 12.00 22.90
C ASP A 49 -13.89 12.60 22.87
N ALA A 50 -12.91 11.90 22.28
CA ALA A 50 -11.57 12.43 22.06
C ALA A 50 -11.60 13.67 21.14
N ILE A 51 -12.36 13.60 20.04
CA ILE A 51 -12.54 14.73 19.11
C ILE A 51 -13.18 15.92 19.82
N ALA A 52 -14.29 15.72 20.54
CA ALA A 52 -14.99 16.80 21.25
C ALA A 52 -14.07 17.47 22.29
N LYS A 53 -13.33 16.66 23.07
CA LYS A 53 -12.35 17.15 24.05
C LYS A 53 -11.26 17.98 23.39
N ALA A 54 -10.65 17.48 22.32
CA ALA A 54 -9.57 18.17 21.63
C ALA A 54 -10.04 19.44 20.90
N ALA A 55 -11.28 19.46 20.41
CA ALA A 55 -11.90 20.66 19.84
C ALA A 55 -12.40 21.67 20.89
N GLY A 56 -12.31 21.35 22.19
CA GLY A 56 -12.75 22.22 23.27
C GLY A 56 -14.26 22.42 23.36
N ILE A 57 -15.05 21.44 22.89
CA ILE A 57 -16.52 21.50 22.84
C ILE A 57 -17.16 20.31 23.57
N SER A 58 -18.45 20.42 23.88
CA SER A 58 -19.20 19.28 24.41
C SER A 58 -19.51 18.26 23.30
N ARG A 59 -19.69 16.99 23.70
CA ARG A 59 -20.17 15.93 22.79
C ARG A 59 -21.51 16.30 22.12
N ALA A 60 -22.42 16.94 22.87
CA ALA A 60 -23.69 17.41 22.35
C ALA A 60 -23.50 18.50 21.28
N THR A 61 -22.53 19.40 21.46
CA THR A 61 -22.17 20.43 20.46
C THR A 61 -21.60 19.80 19.20
N LEU A 62 -20.72 18.80 19.30
CA LEU A 62 -20.21 18.08 18.13
C LEU A 62 -21.37 17.48 17.32
N TYR A 63 -22.33 16.84 18.00
CA TYR A 63 -23.49 16.24 17.33
C TYR A 63 -24.43 17.22 16.62
N GLN A 64 -24.32 18.53 16.90
CA GLN A 64 -25.04 19.56 16.14
C GLN A 64 -24.46 19.78 14.73
N TYR A 65 -23.16 19.51 14.56
CA TYR A 65 -22.42 19.68 13.31
C TYR A 65 -22.23 18.38 12.55
N PHE A 66 -22.00 17.26 13.26
CA PHE A 66 -21.69 15.96 12.67
C PHE A 66 -22.46 14.81 13.33
N HIS A 67 -22.91 13.84 12.56
CA HIS A 67 -23.51 12.57 12.98
C HIS A 67 -22.53 11.66 13.71
N GLY A 68 -21.22 11.85 13.50
CA GLY A 68 -20.15 11.08 14.13
C GLY A 68 -18.84 11.24 13.37
N LYS A 69 -17.81 10.49 13.79
CA LYS A 69 -16.47 10.55 13.18
C LYS A 69 -16.47 10.15 11.69
N ASP A 70 -17.35 9.23 11.29
CA ASP A 70 -17.48 8.78 9.90
C ASP A 70 -17.87 9.93 8.97
N GLU A 71 -18.81 10.80 9.38
CA GLU A 71 -19.21 11.96 8.57
C GLU A 71 -18.09 13.00 8.48
N ILE A 72 -17.35 13.21 9.58
CA ILE A 72 -16.18 14.09 9.58
C ILE A 72 -15.13 13.57 8.60
N PHE A 73 -14.85 12.26 8.64
CA PHE A 73 -13.91 11.63 7.73
C PHE A 73 -14.38 11.71 6.26
N LEU A 74 -15.66 11.49 6.00
CA LEU A 74 -16.24 11.60 4.65
C LEU A 74 -16.10 13.01 4.08
N GLU A 75 -16.24 14.06 4.91
CA GLU A 75 -15.99 15.43 4.46
C GLU A 75 -14.51 15.66 4.12
N LEU A 76 -13.59 15.24 4.99
CA LEU A 76 -12.15 15.34 4.72
C LEU A 76 -11.76 14.56 3.45
N LEU A 77 -12.40 13.41 3.23
CA LEU A 77 -12.24 12.58 2.04
C LEU A 77 -12.76 13.30 0.79
N ASP A 78 -13.89 14.00 0.87
CA ASP A 78 -14.42 14.77 -0.26
C ASP A 78 -13.48 15.91 -0.69
N GLU A 79 -12.84 16.59 0.26
CA GLU A 79 -11.85 17.63 -0.05
C GLU A 79 -10.63 17.04 -0.77
N CYS A 80 -10.06 15.96 -0.22
CA CYS A 80 -8.92 15.25 -0.80
C CYS A 80 -9.27 14.68 -2.19
N GLY A 81 -10.40 13.98 -2.30
CA GLY A 81 -10.89 13.39 -3.53
C GLY A 81 -11.16 14.44 -4.62
N SER A 82 -11.73 15.58 -4.24
CA SER A 82 -11.91 16.72 -5.13
C SER A 82 -10.60 17.26 -5.69
N ALA A 83 -9.52 17.24 -4.90
CA ALA A 83 -8.18 17.62 -5.37
C ALA A 83 -7.65 16.62 -6.41
N LEU A 84 -7.70 15.32 -6.12
CA LEU A 84 -7.32 14.28 -7.08
C LEU A 84 -8.12 14.36 -8.38
N PHE A 85 -9.45 14.54 -8.33
CA PHE A 85 -10.27 14.67 -9.53
C PHE A 85 -9.96 15.94 -10.33
N ARG A 86 -9.44 17.01 -9.71
CA ARG A 86 -8.91 18.16 -10.48
C ARG A 86 -7.67 17.75 -11.28
N VAL A 87 -6.77 16.97 -10.69
CA VAL A 87 -5.58 16.44 -11.38
C VAL A 87 -5.99 15.55 -12.54
N ALA A 88 -6.84 14.55 -12.31
CA ALA A 88 -7.31 13.62 -13.36
C ALA A 88 -8.10 14.30 -14.49
N ARG A 89 -8.74 15.46 -14.24
CA ARG A 89 -9.42 16.24 -15.30
C ARG A 89 -8.45 17.02 -16.18
N ARG A 90 -7.29 17.37 -15.64
CA ARG A 90 -6.30 18.23 -16.29
C ARG A 90 -5.20 17.45 -17.01
N ILE A 91 -5.08 16.15 -16.77
CA ILE A 91 -4.15 15.30 -17.51
C ILE A 91 -4.40 15.43 -19.02
N GLY A 92 -3.36 15.86 -19.73
CA GLY A 92 -3.35 16.00 -21.18
C GLY A 92 -3.40 14.65 -21.89
N PRO A 93 -3.30 14.62 -23.24
CA PRO A 93 -3.12 13.38 -23.97
C PRO A 93 -1.85 12.67 -23.50
N LEU A 94 -1.93 11.36 -23.33
CA LEU A 94 -0.76 10.51 -23.10
C LEU A 94 -0.32 9.94 -24.45
N GLY A 95 0.86 9.33 -24.51
CA GLY A 95 1.36 8.71 -25.73
C GLY A 95 2.87 8.48 -25.72
N PRO A 96 3.40 7.81 -26.75
CA PRO A 96 4.82 7.52 -26.92
C PRO A 96 5.63 8.73 -27.43
N ASP A 97 5.21 9.95 -27.13
CA ASP A 97 5.87 11.19 -27.55
C ASP A 97 6.22 12.09 -26.35
N GLU A 98 6.98 13.15 -26.62
CA GLU A 98 7.46 14.10 -25.58
C GLU A 98 6.29 14.73 -24.81
N VAL A 99 5.22 15.11 -25.50
CA VAL A 99 4.03 15.72 -24.88
C VAL A 99 3.30 14.73 -23.98
N GLY A 100 3.14 13.49 -24.45
CA GLY A 100 2.52 12.41 -23.69
C GLY A 100 3.30 12.06 -22.42
N PHE A 101 4.63 11.97 -22.55
CA PHE A 101 5.51 11.72 -21.43
C PHE A 101 5.52 12.88 -20.42
N ASP A 102 5.57 14.13 -20.88
CA ASP A 102 5.49 15.32 -20.03
C ASP A 102 4.15 15.35 -19.26
N ASN A 103 3.04 14.99 -19.90
CA ASN A 103 1.74 14.92 -19.25
C ASN A 103 1.67 13.80 -18.19
N LEU A 104 2.30 12.66 -18.43
CA LEU A 104 2.42 11.58 -17.43
C LEU A 104 3.25 12.04 -16.22
N ASN A 105 4.42 12.63 -16.47
CA ASN A 105 5.30 13.12 -15.44
C ASN A 105 4.64 14.24 -14.61
N TRP A 106 3.95 15.17 -15.28
CA TRP A 106 3.14 16.20 -14.62
C TRP A 106 2.05 15.58 -13.73
N TRP A 107 1.32 14.57 -14.23
CA TRP A 107 0.29 13.89 -13.45
C TRP A 107 0.86 13.25 -12.19
N LEU A 108 2.02 12.58 -12.27
CA LEU A 108 2.71 12.00 -11.11
C LEU A 108 3.11 13.08 -10.10
N GLY A 109 3.67 14.20 -10.56
CA GLY A 109 4.05 15.32 -9.70
C GLY A 109 2.88 15.95 -8.95
N GLU A 110 1.77 16.22 -9.65
CA GLU A 110 0.55 16.75 -9.03
C GLU A 110 -0.09 15.74 -8.08
N TRP A 111 -0.08 14.45 -8.43
CA TRP A 111 -0.57 13.39 -7.56
C TRP A 111 0.24 13.34 -6.27
N SER A 112 1.57 13.37 -6.35
CA SER A 112 2.47 13.45 -5.20
C SER A 112 2.23 14.69 -4.34
N TRP A 113 1.99 15.85 -4.95
CA TRP A 113 1.65 17.06 -4.20
C TRP A 113 0.32 16.93 -3.44
N VAL A 114 -0.70 16.35 -4.08
CA VAL A 114 -1.98 16.06 -3.40
C VAL A 114 -1.77 15.07 -2.27
N PHE A 115 -0.95 14.03 -2.48
CA PHE A 115 -0.61 13.09 -1.42
C PHE A 115 0.05 13.76 -0.23
N GLU A 116 1.08 14.57 -0.44
CA GLU A 116 1.78 15.27 0.64
C GLU A 116 0.82 16.13 1.46
N LYS A 117 -0.01 16.93 0.77
CA LYS A 117 -0.99 17.82 1.40
C LYS A 117 -2.05 17.07 2.22
N TYR A 118 -2.47 15.89 1.77
CA TYR A 118 -3.56 15.12 2.40
C TYR A 118 -3.08 13.75 2.92
N SER A 119 -1.80 13.65 3.32
CA SER A 119 -1.13 12.37 3.62
C SER A 119 -1.86 11.53 4.67
N THR A 120 -2.36 12.15 5.75
CA THR A 120 -3.19 11.47 6.75
C THR A 120 -4.39 10.75 6.12
N MET A 121 -5.08 11.39 5.17
CA MET A 121 -6.23 10.76 4.52
C MET A 121 -5.82 9.54 3.71
N PHE A 122 -4.71 9.61 2.97
CA PHE A 122 -4.20 8.48 2.19
C PHE A 122 -3.68 7.33 3.05
N ILE A 123 -3.07 7.62 4.21
CA ILE A 123 -2.63 6.58 5.15
C ILE A 123 -3.85 5.86 5.72
N GLN A 124 -4.83 6.61 6.23
CA GLN A 124 -6.03 6.04 6.83
C GLN A 124 -6.90 5.30 5.81
N TRP A 125 -6.90 5.75 4.56
CA TRP A 125 -7.60 5.09 3.46
C TRP A 125 -7.31 3.61 3.37
N THR A 126 -6.03 3.22 3.42
CA THR A 126 -5.62 1.83 3.20
C THR A 126 -6.27 0.89 4.21
N ALA A 127 -6.27 1.28 5.48
CA ALA A 127 -6.90 0.52 6.56
C ALA A 127 -8.44 0.58 6.55
N ILE A 128 -9.05 1.66 6.04
CA ILE A 128 -10.51 1.82 6.02
C ILE A 128 -11.14 1.15 4.80
N ALA A 129 -10.47 1.17 3.64
CA ALA A 129 -10.95 0.59 2.39
C ALA A 129 -11.18 -0.93 2.52
N SER A 130 -10.39 -1.60 3.34
CA SER A 130 -10.51 -3.03 3.65
C SER A 130 -11.53 -3.35 4.76
N SER A 131 -12.22 -2.34 5.31
CA SER A 131 -13.20 -2.52 6.37
C SER A 131 -14.65 -2.43 5.86
N ASP A 132 -15.55 -3.19 6.49
CA ASP A 132 -16.99 -3.14 6.21
C ASP A 132 -17.66 -1.91 6.87
N THR A 133 -17.23 -0.72 6.45
CA THR A 133 -17.76 0.57 6.91
C THR A 133 -18.39 1.32 5.75
N LYS A 134 -19.35 2.21 6.06
CA LYS A 134 -19.90 3.14 5.06
C LYS A 134 -18.80 3.99 4.40
N VAL A 135 -17.77 4.35 5.18
CA VAL A 135 -16.60 5.08 4.68
C VAL A 135 -15.84 4.25 3.64
N GLY A 136 -15.56 2.97 3.93
CA GLY A 136 -14.93 2.04 3.00
C GLY A 136 -15.67 1.95 1.66
N SER A 137 -17.00 1.80 1.68
CA SER A 137 -17.79 1.77 0.43
C SER A 137 -17.69 3.06 -0.41
N THR A 138 -17.60 4.22 0.26
CA THR A 138 -17.47 5.52 -0.42
C THR A 138 -16.09 5.65 -1.06
N ILE A 139 -15.06 5.23 -0.34
CA ILE A 139 -13.69 5.14 -0.83
C ILE A 139 -13.61 4.28 -2.10
N SER A 140 -14.18 3.07 -2.08
CA SER A 140 -14.15 2.16 -3.24
C SER A 140 -14.88 2.75 -4.45
N GLY A 141 -16.00 3.44 -4.22
CA GLY A 141 -16.71 4.19 -5.27
C GLY A 141 -15.88 5.33 -5.86
N PHE A 142 -15.11 6.03 -5.03
CA PHE A 142 -14.17 7.05 -5.48
C PHE A 142 -13.06 6.43 -6.36
N VAL A 143 -12.36 5.39 -5.88
CA VAL A 143 -11.25 4.76 -6.63
C VAL A 143 -11.72 4.33 -8.01
N ARG A 144 -12.87 3.67 -8.06
CA ARG A 144 -13.49 3.21 -9.32
C ARG A 144 -13.76 4.37 -10.28
N SER A 145 -14.34 5.45 -9.77
CA SER A 145 -14.65 6.63 -10.57
C SER A 145 -13.39 7.34 -11.08
N TYR A 146 -12.34 7.40 -10.25
CA TYR A 146 -11.04 7.94 -10.61
C TYR A 146 -10.35 7.09 -11.69
N ASN A 147 -10.24 5.78 -11.47
CA ASN A 147 -9.61 4.84 -12.40
C ASN A 147 -10.33 4.84 -13.75
N ARG A 148 -11.67 4.88 -13.78
CA ARG A 148 -12.43 4.99 -15.03
C ARG A 148 -12.02 6.22 -15.85
N ARG A 149 -11.83 7.37 -15.20
CA ARG A 149 -11.42 8.61 -15.88
C ARG A 149 -10.02 8.51 -16.48
N ILE A 150 -9.11 7.87 -15.76
CA ILE A 150 -7.75 7.60 -16.24
C ILE A 150 -7.76 6.57 -17.38
N ALA A 151 -8.61 5.53 -17.28
CA ALA A 151 -8.78 4.51 -18.31
C ALA A 151 -9.33 5.11 -19.61
N GLU A 152 -10.32 6.00 -19.54
CA GLU A 152 -10.82 6.77 -20.70
C GLU A 152 -9.70 7.55 -21.38
N ARG A 153 -8.81 8.19 -20.61
CA ARG A 153 -7.65 8.92 -21.14
C ARG A 153 -6.65 7.96 -21.81
N LEU A 154 -6.33 6.84 -21.17
CA LEU A 154 -5.40 5.83 -21.72
C LEU A 154 -5.94 5.20 -23.01
N ALA A 155 -7.23 4.87 -23.04
CA ALA A 155 -7.90 4.35 -24.22
C ALA A 155 -7.86 5.35 -25.38
N ALA A 156 -8.15 6.63 -25.11
CA ALA A 156 -8.04 7.70 -26.11
C ALA A 156 -6.60 7.95 -26.59
N SER A 157 -5.61 7.57 -25.78
CA SER A 157 -4.18 7.66 -26.09
C SER A 157 -3.65 6.42 -26.81
N GLY A 158 -4.50 5.42 -27.07
CA GLY A 158 -4.15 4.26 -27.88
C GLY A 158 -3.26 3.23 -27.20
N VAL A 159 -3.30 3.11 -25.86
CA VAL A 159 -2.56 2.09 -25.10
C VAL A 159 -2.80 0.68 -25.67
N ARG A 160 -1.74 -0.13 -25.83
CA ARG A 160 -1.83 -1.46 -26.47
C ARG A 160 -1.36 -2.60 -25.57
N GLY A 161 -2.03 -3.73 -25.69
CA GLY A 161 -1.66 -5.00 -25.05
C GLY A 161 -1.79 -5.04 -23.51
N ILE A 162 -2.31 -3.98 -22.89
CA ILE A 162 -2.86 -3.98 -21.53
C ILE A 162 -4.23 -3.30 -21.63
N ASP A 163 -5.23 -3.87 -20.97
CA ASP A 163 -6.56 -3.26 -20.90
C ASP A 163 -6.48 -1.87 -20.22
N PRO A 164 -7.13 -0.82 -20.74
CA PRO A 164 -7.05 0.53 -20.17
C PRO A 164 -7.51 0.65 -18.71
N GLU A 165 -8.50 -0.13 -18.26
CA GLU A 165 -8.93 -0.11 -16.85
C GLU A 165 -7.87 -0.76 -15.95
N VAL A 166 -7.28 -1.86 -16.41
CA VAL A 166 -6.17 -2.53 -15.71
C VAL A 166 -4.93 -1.63 -15.65
N ALA A 167 -4.60 -0.96 -16.75
CA ALA A 167 -3.49 0.00 -16.81
C ALA A 167 -3.70 1.19 -15.86
N ALA A 168 -4.91 1.77 -15.85
CA ALA A 168 -5.27 2.86 -14.95
C ALA A 168 -5.20 2.44 -13.47
N MET A 169 -5.69 1.24 -13.16
CA MET A 169 -5.63 0.65 -11.83
C MET A 169 -4.17 0.48 -11.39
N THR A 170 -3.32 -0.15 -12.21
CA THR A 170 -1.89 -0.35 -11.92
C THR A 170 -1.18 0.99 -11.70
N MET A 171 -1.39 1.95 -12.60
CA MET A 171 -0.77 3.28 -12.51
C MET A 171 -1.15 4.01 -11.21
N THR A 172 -2.44 3.99 -10.85
CA THR A 172 -2.96 4.63 -9.63
C THR A 172 -2.50 3.91 -8.36
N ALA A 173 -2.46 2.58 -8.40
CA ALA A 173 -1.95 1.74 -7.32
C ALA A 173 -0.47 2.03 -7.02
N LEU A 174 0.35 2.12 -8.06
CA LEU A 174 1.78 2.38 -7.93
C LEU A 174 2.07 3.78 -7.40
N VAL A 175 1.50 4.83 -8.00
CA VAL A 175 1.75 6.21 -7.54
C VAL A 175 1.36 6.36 -6.06
N HIS A 176 0.25 5.75 -5.64
CA HIS A 176 -0.17 5.76 -4.25
C HIS A 176 0.81 5.04 -3.33
N ARG A 177 1.16 3.78 -3.66
CA ARG A 177 2.00 2.96 -2.81
C ARG A 177 3.42 3.52 -2.70
N ILE A 178 3.94 4.11 -3.78
CA ILE A 178 5.25 4.73 -3.80
C ILE A 178 5.29 6.00 -2.94
N ASN A 179 4.29 6.87 -3.04
CA ASN A 179 4.21 8.06 -2.18
C ASN A 179 4.09 7.67 -0.71
N LEU A 180 3.35 6.60 -0.39
CA LEU A 180 3.30 6.04 0.97
C LEU A 180 4.68 5.56 1.46
N TYR A 181 5.46 4.88 0.61
CA TYR A 181 6.81 4.46 0.98
C TYR A 181 7.74 5.63 1.22
N VAL A 182 7.70 6.67 0.37
CA VAL A 182 8.51 7.88 0.56
C VAL A 182 8.12 8.58 1.87
N HIS A 183 6.82 8.79 2.10
CA HIS A 183 6.31 9.47 3.29
C HIS A 183 6.64 8.73 4.59
N THR A 184 6.67 7.40 4.55
CA THR A 184 6.95 6.58 5.72
C THR A 184 8.43 6.17 5.85
N GLY A 185 9.33 6.79 5.08
CA GLY A 185 10.77 6.56 5.18
C GLY A 185 11.25 5.21 4.62
N ARG A 186 10.41 4.50 3.87
CA ARG A 186 10.68 3.17 3.30
C ARG A 186 11.29 3.22 1.90
N ALA A 187 11.79 4.38 1.48
CA ALA A 187 12.44 4.60 0.19
C ALA A 187 13.94 4.88 0.34
N TYR A 188 14.62 4.32 1.35
CA TYR A 188 16.08 4.37 1.52
C TYR A 188 16.70 5.78 1.47
N GLY A 189 15.98 6.80 1.94
CA GLY A 189 16.43 8.19 1.91
C GLY A 189 16.29 8.90 0.56
N TYR A 190 15.78 8.22 -0.48
CA TYR A 190 15.42 8.86 -1.74
C TYR A 190 14.23 9.80 -1.54
N ASN A 191 14.31 10.99 -2.12
CA ASN A 191 13.22 11.95 -2.06
C ASN A 191 12.12 11.63 -3.09
N ALA A 192 10.93 12.23 -2.90
CA ALA A 192 9.78 12.01 -3.76
C ALA A 192 10.09 12.24 -5.25
N LYS A 193 10.87 13.29 -5.58
CA LYS A 193 11.22 13.61 -6.96
C LYS A 193 12.02 12.48 -7.62
N GLN A 194 13.08 11.98 -6.98
CA GLN A 194 13.92 10.91 -7.53
C GLN A 194 13.10 9.64 -7.82
N VAL A 195 12.21 9.30 -6.90
CA VAL A 195 11.36 8.10 -7.03
C VAL A 195 10.28 8.30 -8.09
N MET A 196 9.63 9.47 -8.14
CA MET A 196 8.63 9.80 -9.17
C MET A 196 9.24 9.87 -10.56
N ASP A 197 10.41 10.49 -10.72
CA ASP A 197 11.13 10.56 -12.00
C ASP A 197 11.36 9.15 -12.58
N THR A 198 11.82 8.21 -11.74
CA THR A 198 12.03 6.81 -12.10
C THR A 198 10.71 6.10 -12.43
N LEU A 199 9.67 6.36 -11.63
CA LEU A 199 8.33 5.82 -11.85
C LEU A 199 7.71 6.34 -13.16
N SER A 200 7.98 7.60 -13.56
CA SER A 200 7.53 8.20 -14.82
C SER A 200 8.05 7.39 -16.00
N VAL A 201 9.37 7.10 -16.02
CA VAL A 201 9.99 6.32 -17.10
C VAL A 201 9.48 4.88 -17.09
N PHE A 202 9.38 4.25 -15.91
CA PHE A 202 8.83 2.89 -15.78
C PHE A 202 7.38 2.81 -16.33
N LEU A 203 6.50 3.73 -15.91
CA LEU A 203 5.11 3.77 -16.37
C LEU A 203 5.01 4.10 -17.85
N GLN A 204 5.85 4.99 -18.36
CA GLN A 204 5.88 5.33 -19.78
C GLN A 204 6.16 4.09 -20.62
N LEU A 205 7.19 3.31 -20.27
CA LEU A 205 7.53 2.07 -20.98
C LEU A 205 6.49 0.98 -20.76
N MET A 206 5.89 0.89 -19.56
CA MET A 206 4.80 -0.05 -19.27
C MET A 206 3.59 0.19 -20.17
N LEU A 207 3.19 1.45 -20.34
CA LEU A 207 2.00 1.86 -21.08
C LEU A 207 2.26 1.93 -22.60
N PHE A 208 3.41 2.45 -22.98
CA PHE A 208 3.82 2.75 -24.35
C PHE A 208 5.22 2.18 -24.61
N PRO A 209 5.37 0.85 -24.72
CA PRO A 209 6.67 0.21 -24.92
C PRO A 209 7.38 0.67 -26.20
N GLU A 210 6.64 1.19 -27.17
CA GLU A 210 7.15 1.79 -28.41
C GLU A 210 7.75 3.20 -28.25
N THR A 211 7.82 3.75 -27.03
CA THR A 211 8.34 5.10 -26.76
C THR A 211 9.79 5.23 -27.23
N PRO A 212 10.11 6.17 -28.14
CA PRO A 212 11.47 6.38 -28.62
C PRO A 212 12.41 6.83 -27.49
N PRO A 213 13.68 6.37 -27.45
CA PRO A 213 14.61 6.78 -26.40
C PRO A 213 14.85 8.26 -26.23
N ALA A 214 14.76 9.03 -27.32
CA ALA A 214 14.87 10.49 -27.26
C ALA A 214 13.82 11.12 -26.31
N VAL A 215 12.60 10.58 -26.25
CA VAL A 215 11.52 11.08 -25.37
C VAL A 215 11.91 10.99 -23.90
N LEU A 216 12.57 9.90 -23.51
CA LEU A 216 12.94 9.63 -22.12
C LEU A 216 14.17 10.41 -21.65
N THR A 217 14.94 10.99 -22.58
CA THR A 217 16.13 11.81 -22.23
C THR A 217 15.79 13.20 -21.70
N SER A 218 14.56 13.68 -21.89
CA SER A 218 14.07 14.95 -21.34
C SER A 218 14.14 14.99 -19.81
N LEU A 219 13.98 13.82 -19.19
CA LEU A 219 13.96 13.65 -17.75
C LEU A 219 15.27 13.02 -17.27
N ARG A 220 16.12 13.83 -16.64
CA ARG A 220 17.41 13.38 -16.08
C ARG A 220 17.17 12.57 -14.82
N LEU A 221 17.12 11.24 -14.97
CA LEU A 221 17.04 10.31 -13.86
C LEU A 221 18.25 10.46 -12.93
N HIS A 222 18.01 10.21 -11.65
CA HIS A 222 19.10 9.88 -10.73
C HIS A 222 19.67 8.54 -11.16
N THR A 223 20.91 8.54 -11.64
CA THR A 223 21.64 7.33 -12.02
C THR A 223 22.80 7.11 -11.06
N VAL A 224 23.02 5.85 -10.68
CA VAL A 224 24.17 5.46 -9.88
C VAL A 224 25.30 5.03 -10.82
N THR A 225 26.50 5.58 -10.63
CA THR A 225 27.70 5.23 -11.43
C THR A 225 28.09 3.75 -11.35
N ASP A 226 27.94 3.15 -10.17
CA ASP A 226 28.20 1.74 -9.90
C ASP A 226 26.99 1.13 -9.18
N PRO A 227 26.02 0.56 -9.94
CA PRO A 227 24.81 -0.04 -9.39
C PRO A 227 25.09 -1.13 -8.36
N ALA A 228 26.10 -1.98 -8.60
CA ALA A 228 26.46 -3.07 -7.69
C ALA A 228 26.98 -2.53 -6.36
N ARG A 229 27.84 -1.50 -6.39
CA ARG A 229 28.33 -0.84 -5.18
C ARG A 229 27.23 -0.11 -4.42
N ALA A 230 26.26 0.50 -5.11
CA ALA A 230 25.13 1.14 -4.40
C ALA A 230 24.25 0.12 -3.69
N VAL A 231 23.91 -1.01 -4.35
CA VAL A 231 23.16 -2.09 -3.71
C VAL A 231 23.93 -2.64 -2.50
N ALA A 232 25.24 -2.85 -2.63
CA ALA A 232 26.10 -3.29 -1.52
C ALA A 232 26.24 -2.27 -0.38
N ALA A 233 25.97 -0.98 -0.65
CA ALA A 233 26.01 0.10 0.34
C ALA A 233 24.68 0.33 1.06
N VAL A 234 23.60 -0.36 0.66
CA VAL A 234 22.32 -0.30 1.38
C VAL A 234 22.54 -0.78 2.81
N ALA A 235 22.20 0.08 3.78
CA ALA A 235 22.31 -0.26 5.20
C ALA A 235 21.29 -1.34 5.55
N VAL A 236 21.77 -2.57 5.75
CA VAL A 236 20.95 -3.68 6.25
C VAL A 236 20.86 -3.56 7.78
N PRO A 237 19.65 -3.48 8.36
CA PRO A 237 19.49 -3.55 9.82
C PRO A 237 20.16 -4.80 10.39
N PRO A 238 20.60 -4.81 11.66
CA PRO A 238 21.15 -6.02 12.27
C PRO A 238 20.19 -7.20 12.13
N ALA A 239 20.73 -8.38 11.80
CA ALA A 239 19.93 -9.59 11.74
C ALA A 239 19.39 -9.89 13.15
N PRO A 240 18.06 -10.00 13.34
CA PRO A 240 17.49 -10.35 14.63
C PRO A 240 17.82 -11.81 14.99
N ASP A 241 17.91 -12.11 16.29
CA ASP A 241 18.00 -13.49 16.77
C ASP A 241 16.63 -14.15 16.65
N THR A 242 16.53 -15.16 15.79
CA THR A 242 15.30 -15.93 15.56
C THR A 242 15.28 -17.25 16.31
N THR A 243 16.32 -17.58 17.07
CA THR A 243 16.52 -18.92 17.64
C THR A 243 15.33 -19.36 18.50
N GLY A 244 14.62 -20.39 18.05
CA GLY A 244 13.46 -20.95 18.74
C GLY A 244 12.20 -20.08 18.67
N LEU A 245 12.19 -19.04 17.83
CA LEU A 245 11.02 -18.16 17.68
C LEU A 245 10.03 -18.71 16.67
N SER A 246 10.49 -19.19 15.50
CA SER A 246 9.62 -19.55 14.39
C SER A 246 8.67 -20.70 14.71
N ILE A 247 7.55 -20.77 14.00
CA ILE A 247 6.58 -21.87 14.13
C ILE A 247 7.26 -23.20 13.85
N THR A 248 8.11 -23.24 12.83
CA THR A 248 8.90 -24.41 12.45
C THR A 248 9.82 -24.87 13.59
N GLU A 249 10.60 -23.98 14.20
CA GLU A 249 11.53 -24.35 15.28
C GLU A 249 10.81 -24.75 16.58
N ARG A 250 9.79 -23.98 16.98
CA ARG A 250 8.98 -24.26 18.18
C ARG A 250 8.31 -25.62 18.14
N SER A 251 7.97 -26.09 16.95
CA SER A 251 7.25 -27.35 16.77
C SER A 251 8.14 -28.55 16.42
N ALA A 252 9.44 -28.35 16.16
CA ALA A 252 10.35 -29.38 15.65
C ALA A 252 10.46 -30.64 16.53
N ALA A 253 10.37 -30.50 17.86
CA ALA A 253 10.45 -31.61 18.81
C ALA A 253 9.08 -32.17 19.25
N LEU A 254 7.98 -31.65 18.68
CA LEU A 254 6.64 -32.05 19.05
C LEU A 254 6.17 -33.28 18.26
N SER A 255 5.15 -33.98 18.78
CA SER A 255 4.49 -35.02 18.00
C SER A 255 3.81 -34.44 16.77
N GLN A 256 3.64 -35.22 15.70
CA GLN A 256 2.99 -34.78 14.46
C GLN A 256 1.62 -34.13 14.70
N ARG A 257 0.83 -34.66 15.65
CA ARG A 257 -0.46 -34.08 16.05
C ARG A 257 -0.29 -32.70 16.68
N ALA A 258 0.71 -32.53 17.53
CA ALA A 258 0.99 -31.25 18.17
C ALA A 258 1.53 -30.22 17.16
N VAL A 259 2.38 -30.63 16.21
CA VAL A 259 2.80 -29.78 15.08
C VAL A 259 1.59 -29.28 14.29
N ALA A 260 0.68 -30.18 13.90
CA ALA A 260 -0.53 -29.82 13.18
C ALA A 260 -1.40 -28.81 13.95
N THR A 261 -1.51 -28.95 15.27
CA THR A 261 -2.21 -27.98 16.13
C THR A 261 -1.53 -26.62 16.16
N VAL A 262 -0.20 -26.57 16.26
CA VAL A 262 0.56 -25.30 16.26
C VAL A 262 0.38 -24.58 14.92
N VAL A 263 0.49 -25.30 13.80
CA VAL A 263 0.26 -24.75 12.45
C VAL A 263 -1.17 -24.24 12.30
N ALA A 264 -2.18 -25.00 12.75
CA ALA A 264 -3.57 -24.57 12.69
C ALA A 264 -3.84 -23.28 13.48
N LEU A 265 -3.22 -23.14 14.66
CA LEU A 265 -3.29 -21.91 15.46
C LEU A 265 -2.60 -20.73 14.77
N ALA A 266 -1.46 -20.95 14.13
CA ALA A 266 -0.73 -19.92 13.39
C ALA A 266 -1.51 -19.45 12.15
N ASP A 267 -2.09 -20.38 11.40
CA ASP A 267 -2.88 -20.09 10.21
C ASP A 267 -4.17 -19.35 10.57
N ALA A 268 -4.86 -19.79 11.63
CA ALA A 268 -6.02 -19.07 12.16
C ALA A 268 -5.63 -17.66 12.64
N GLY A 269 -4.49 -17.51 13.30
CA GLY A 269 -3.94 -16.22 13.72
C GLY A 269 -3.71 -15.28 12.53
N ALA A 270 -2.95 -15.73 11.54
CA ALA A 270 -2.66 -14.96 10.33
C ALA A 270 -3.94 -14.57 9.58
N ALA A 271 -4.89 -15.49 9.43
CA ALA A 271 -6.19 -15.21 8.80
C ALA A 271 -7.00 -14.16 9.58
N GLN A 272 -7.06 -14.26 10.91
CA GLN A 272 -7.77 -13.28 11.73
C GLN A 272 -7.09 -11.90 11.74
N PHE A 273 -5.76 -11.85 11.72
CA PHE A 273 -5.04 -10.57 11.57
C PHE A 273 -5.30 -9.93 10.22
N ARG A 274 -5.37 -10.70 9.14
CA ARG A 274 -5.72 -10.19 7.80
C ARG A 274 -7.15 -9.67 7.73
N GLU A 275 -8.11 -10.37 8.33
CA GLU A 275 -9.53 -10.01 8.24
C GLU A 275 -9.89 -8.79 9.12
N ARG A 276 -9.30 -8.70 10.31
CA ARG A 276 -9.75 -7.74 11.35
C ARG A 276 -8.67 -6.75 11.77
N GLY A 277 -7.42 -6.98 11.38
CA GLY A 277 -6.24 -6.27 11.90
C GLY A 277 -5.79 -6.81 13.26
N TYR A 278 -4.47 -6.84 13.48
CA TYR A 278 -3.86 -7.38 14.70
C TYR A 278 -4.46 -6.84 16.01
N ARG A 279 -4.69 -5.52 16.11
CA ARG A 279 -5.20 -4.90 17.34
C ARG A 279 -6.58 -5.41 17.74
N ARG A 280 -7.46 -5.66 16.76
CA ARG A 280 -8.86 -6.04 16.98
C ARG A 280 -9.07 -7.54 17.12
N THR A 281 -8.10 -8.37 16.72
CA THR A 281 -8.14 -9.81 16.91
C THR A 281 -7.93 -10.18 18.39
N SER A 282 -8.75 -11.07 18.93
CA SER A 282 -8.61 -11.67 20.25
C SER A 282 -8.08 -13.11 20.17
N VAL A 283 -7.61 -13.66 21.28
CA VAL A 283 -7.27 -15.11 21.36
C VAL A 283 -8.50 -15.98 21.12
N ASP A 284 -9.69 -15.52 21.52
CA ASP A 284 -10.94 -16.25 21.33
C ASP A 284 -11.28 -16.40 19.84
N ASP A 285 -11.12 -15.33 19.05
CA ASP A 285 -11.30 -15.37 17.60
C ASP A 285 -10.37 -16.41 16.95
N ILE A 286 -9.12 -16.50 17.42
CA ILE A 286 -8.11 -17.41 16.87
C ILE A 286 -8.45 -18.86 17.18
N VAL A 287 -8.82 -19.17 18.43
CA VAL A 287 -9.13 -20.56 18.80
C VAL A 287 -10.45 -21.04 18.24
N GLU A 288 -11.43 -20.13 18.06
CA GLU A 288 -12.66 -20.40 17.33
C GLU A 288 -12.37 -20.74 15.88
N ALA A 289 -11.58 -19.90 15.18
CA ALA A 289 -11.18 -20.15 13.79
C ALA A 289 -10.34 -21.43 13.61
N ALA A 290 -9.49 -21.76 14.58
CA ALA A 290 -8.71 -23.00 14.59
C ALA A 290 -9.52 -24.24 15.03
N ALA A 291 -10.77 -24.06 15.47
CA ALA A 291 -11.61 -25.12 16.03
C ALA A 291 -10.96 -25.90 17.19
N VAL A 292 -10.28 -25.18 18.09
CA VAL A 292 -9.63 -25.76 19.29
C VAL A 292 -10.11 -25.09 20.57
N ALA A 293 -9.90 -25.76 21.71
CA ALA A 293 -10.24 -25.17 23.00
C ALA A 293 -9.25 -24.04 23.36
N ARG A 294 -9.70 -23.01 24.08
CA ARG A 294 -8.86 -21.91 24.55
C ARG A 294 -7.60 -22.36 25.28
N GLY A 295 -7.69 -23.40 26.11
CA GLY A 295 -6.53 -23.97 26.82
C GLY A 295 -5.47 -24.57 25.88
N THR A 296 -5.85 -24.99 24.67
CA THR A 296 -4.92 -25.49 23.66
C THR A 296 -4.00 -24.40 23.13
N PHE A 297 -4.48 -23.16 22.98
CA PHE A 297 -3.65 -22.02 22.60
C PHE A 297 -2.51 -21.79 23.60
N TYR A 298 -2.86 -21.70 24.88
CA TYR A 298 -1.90 -21.40 25.95
C TYR A 298 -0.89 -22.52 26.22
N LYS A 299 -1.08 -23.70 25.63
CA LYS A 299 -0.09 -24.77 25.61
C LYS A 299 1.10 -24.44 24.69
N TYR A 300 0.87 -23.66 23.64
CA TYR A 300 1.85 -23.40 22.57
C TYR A 300 2.28 -21.94 22.46
N PHE A 301 1.41 -21.01 22.85
CA PHE A 301 1.65 -19.57 22.78
C PHE A 301 1.27 -18.90 24.10
N ARG A 302 2.11 -17.98 24.58
CA ARG A 302 1.86 -17.28 25.85
C ARG A 302 0.67 -16.32 25.75
N ASP A 303 0.60 -15.60 24.64
CA ASP A 303 -0.42 -14.62 24.32
C ASP A 303 -0.47 -14.37 22.80
N LYS A 304 -1.29 -13.41 22.36
CA LYS A 304 -1.42 -13.02 20.95
C LYS A 304 -0.13 -12.44 20.38
N GLN A 305 0.67 -11.73 21.18
CA GLN A 305 1.92 -11.12 20.74
C GLN A 305 3.00 -12.19 20.54
N ASP A 306 3.06 -13.20 21.39
CA ASP A 306 3.94 -14.37 21.24
C ASP A 306 3.64 -15.15 19.95
N LEU A 307 2.36 -15.27 19.57
CA LEU A 307 1.98 -15.83 18.28
C LEU A 307 2.44 -14.94 17.11
N LEU A 308 2.25 -13.61 17.22
CA LEU A 308 2.71 -12.66 16.21
C LEU A 308 4.23 -12.74 16.02
N VAL A 309 5.01 -12.79 17.10
CA VAL A 309 6.48 -12.94 17.05
C VAL A 309 6.87 -14.24 16.34
N ALA A 310 6.23 -15.36 16.69
CA ALA A 310 6.52 -16.64 16.05
C ALA A 310 6.18 -16.64 14.55
N THR A 311 5.08 -15.99 14.19
CA THR A 311 4.66 -15.84 12.79
C THR A 311 5.59 -14.88 12.03
N ALA A 312 6.01 -13.78 12.65
CA ALA A 312 6.96 -12.83 12.07
C ALA A 312 8.33 -13.47 11.81
N ALA A 313 8.80 -14.36 12.71
CA ALA A 313 10.02 -15.13 12.51
C ALA A 313 9.91 -16.09 11.32
N GLU A 314 8.77 -16.77 11.17
CA GLU A 314 8.49 -17.63 10.00
C GLU A 314 8.45 -16.83 8.69
N ILE A 315 7.81 -15.65 8.70
CA ILE A 315 7.78 -14.72 7.56
C ILE A 315 9.19 -14.27 7.19
N TYR A 316 10.02 -13.94 8.19
CA TYR A 316 11.39 -13.52 7.99
C TYR A 316 12.26 -14.62 7.36
N ASP A 317 12.13 -15.87 7.81
CA ASP A 317 12.82 -17.01 7.21
C ASP A 317 12.40 -17.23 5.76
N ALA A 318 11.10 -17.14 5.47
CA ALA A 318 10.58 -17.20 4.11
C ALA A 318 11.07 -16.03 3.25
N ALA A 319 11.11 -14.80 3.77
CA ALA A 319 11.57 -13.62 3.06
C ALA A 319 13.04 -13.75 2.62
N LYS A 320 13.92 -14.27 3.49
CA LYS A 320 15.32 -14.60 3.12
C LYS A 320 15.37 -15.55 1.92
N ALA A 321 14.55 -16.62 1.94
CA ALA A 321 14.50 -17.59 0.86
C ALA A 321 13.90 -17.00 -0.44
N PHE A 322 12.95 -16.06 -0.35
CA PHE A 322 12.44 -15.34 -1.53
C PHE A 322 13.50 -14.40 -2.13
N ALA A 323 14.21 -13.64 -1.27
CA ALA A 323 15.28 -12.74 -1.66
C ALA A 323 16.43 -13.47 -2.38
N ASP A 324 16.89 -14.58 -1.82
CA ASP A 324 17.96 -15.39 -2.40
C ASP A 324 17.56 -16.00 -3.75
N ARG A 325 16.29 -16.39 -3.91
CA ARG A 325 15.79 -16.96 -5.16
C ARG A 325 15.66 -15.89 -6.25
N ILE A 326 15.02 -14.75 -5.97
CA ILE A 326 14.80 -13.71 -6.99
C ILE A 326 16.12 -13.16 -7.53
N ALA A 327 17.13 -13.02 -6.67
CA ALA A 327 18.46 -12.52 -7.04
C ALA A 327 19.21 -13.41 -8.07
N ARG A 328 18.71 -14.62 -8.36
CA ARG A 328 19.32 -15.58 -9.28
C ARG A 328 18.46 -15.87 -10.50
N ILE A 329 17.27 -15.28 -10.59
CA ILE A 329 16.36 -15.49 -11.72
C ILE A 329 16.78 -14.57 -12.86
N ASP A 330 16.96 -15.14 -14.05
CA ASP A 330 17.03 -14.36 -15.28
C ASP A 330 15.60 -14.09 -15.77
N PRO A 331 15.10 -12.84 -15.69
CA PRO A 331 13.73 -12.52 -16.05
C PRO A 331 13.45 -12.64 -17.56
N LEU A 332 14.50 -12.61 -18.39
CA LEU A 332 14.41 -12.69 -19.85
C LEU A 332 14.59 -14.12 -20.36
N ALA A 333 15.54 -14.86 -19.79
CA ALA A 333 15.84 -16.23 -20.19
C ALA A 333 14.97 -17.28 -19.50
N ASP A 334 14.46 -17.01 -18.29
CA ASP A 334 13.61 -17.93 -17.53
C ASP A 334 12.29 -17.29 -17.00
N PRO A 335 11.40 -16.83 -17.91
CA PRO A 335 10.08 -16.34 -17.53
C PRO A 335 9.22 -17.33 -16.70
N PRO A 336 9.24 -18.66 -16.95
CA PRO A 336 8.50 -19.62 -16.12
C PRO A 336 8.90 -19.61 -14.65
N THR A 337 10.20 -19.54 -14.34
CA THR A 337 10.66 -19.47 -12.94
C THR A 337 10.28 -18.14 -12.29
N LEU A 338 10.38 -17.02 -13.01
CA LEU A 338 9.89 -15.73 -12.51
C LEU A 338 8.38 -15.76 -12.24
N ARG A 339 7.58 -16.38 -13.14
CA ARG A 339 6.14 -16.60 -12.93
C ARG A 339 5.88 -17.36 -11.64
N GLN A 340 6.57 -18.49 -11.45
CA GLN A 340 6.40 -19.32 -10.26
C GLN A 340 6.78 -18.56 -8.99
N TRP A 341 7.86 -17.77 -9.03
CA TRP A 341 8.27 -16.92 -7.92
C TRP A 341 7.19 -15.89 -7.58
N LEU A 342 6.65 -15.18 -8.59
CA LEU A 342 5.59 -14.19 -8.40
C LEU A 342 4.32 -14.81 -7.82
N SER A 343 3.87 -15.95 -8.34
CA SER A 343 2.72 -16.67 -7.80
C SER A 343 2.93 -17.04 -6.33
N ALA A 344 4.07 -17.65 -6.01
CA ALA A 344 4.38 -18.05 -4.63
C ALA A 344 4.51 -16.85 -3.69
N TYR A 345 5.04 -15.72 -4.17
CA TYR A 345 5.16 -14.50 -3.38
C TYR A 345 3.80 -13.84 -3.12
N ILE A 346 2.89 -13.83 -4.11
CA ILE A 346 1.52 -13.33 -3.94
C ILE A 346 0.78 -14.19 -2.89
N ASP A 347 0.84 -15.51 -3.00
CA ASP A 347 0.19 -16.42 -2.04
C ASP A 347 0.76 -16.23 -0.62
N PHE A 348 2.08 -16.06 -0.53
CA PHE A 348 2.77 -15.76 0.73
C PHE A 348 2.32 -14.42 1.31
N TYR A 349 2.29 -13.36 0.51
CA TYR A 349 1.90 -12.03 0.96
C TYR A 349 0.43 -11.99 1.36
N ASP A 350 -0.47 -12.60 0.59
CA ASP A 350 -1.89 -12.69 0.94
C ASP A 350 -2.10 -13.44 2.26
N ARG A 351 -1.44 -14.59 2.45
CA ARG A 351 -1.52 -15.35 3.71
C ARG A 351 -1.11 -14.54 4.93
N TYR A 352 -0.09 -13.70 4.80
CA TYR A 352 0.54 -13.01 5.92
C TYR A 352 0.33 -11.49 5.94
N SER A 353 -0.52 -10.93 5.07
CA SER A 353 -0.65 -9.48 4.89
C SER A 353 -0.98 -8.78 6.21
N GLY A 354 -1.90 -9.34 7.00
CA GLY A 354 -2.28 -8.79 8.31
C GLY A 354 -1.18 -8.86 9.37
N CYS A 355 -0.20 -9.77 9.24
CA CYS A 355 1.03 -9.75 10.04
C CYS A 355 1.99 -8.68 9.52
N ILE A 356 2.21 -8.64 8.20
CA ILE A 356 3.13 -7.72 7.53
C ILE A 356 2.74 -6.26 7.77
N GLU A 357 1.45 -5.96 7.71
CA GLU A 357 0.89 -4.64 8.01
C GLU A 357 1.24 -4.16 9.43
N VAL A 358 1.51 -5.07 10.39
CA VAL A 358 1.83 -4.68 11.77
C VAL A 358 3.10 -3.83 11.86
N TRP A 359 4.16 -4.22 11.14
CA TRP A 359 5.41 -3.43 11.10
C TRP A 359 5.45 -2.45 9.91
N VAL A 360 4.64 -2.65 8.86
CA VAL A 360 4.54 -1.68 7.76
C VAL A 360 3.75 -0.44 8.17
N GLU A 361 2.74 -0.57 9.04
CA GLU A 361 1.94 0.54 9.53
C GLU A 361 2.37 1.05 10.92
N ASN A 362 3.46 0.52 11.47
CA ASN A 362 3.97 0.85 12.81
C ASN A 362 2.89 0.69 13.91
N THR A 363 2.10 -0.39 13.83
CA THR A 363 0.99 -0.62 14.77
C THR A 363 1.38 -1.45 15.99
N THR A 364 2.65 -1.87 16.08
CA THR A 364 3.28 -2.56 17.21
C THR A 364 4.47 -1.77 17.76
N ASP A 365 4.71 -1.90 19.06
CA ASP A 365 5.92 -1.41 19.74
C ASP A 365 6.90 -2.56 20.06
N ASP A 366 6.62 -3.80 19.62
CA ASP A 366 7.50 -4.95 19.86
C ASP A 366 8.77 -4.84 19.00
N PRO A 367 9.96 -4.68 19.60
CA PRO A 367 11.21 -4.47 18.86
C PRO A 367 11.64 -5.68 18.04
N THR A 368 11.21 -6.90 18.42
CA THR A 368 11.52 -8.13 17.68
C THR A 368 10.74 -8.17 16.38
N VAL A 369 9.43 -7.88 16.44
CA VAL A 369 8.57 -7.84 15.24
C VAL A 369 9.05 -6.76 14.27
N ILE A 370 9.41 -5.58 14.78
CA ILE A 370 9.95 -4.48 13.97
C ILE A 370 11.26 -4.91 13.30
N ALA A 371 12.22 -5.47 14.06
CA ALA A 371 13.52 -5.89 13.52
C ALA A 371 13.39 -6.99 12.45
N LEU A 372 12.51 -7.97 12.65
CA LEU A 372 12.23 -9.03 11.67
C LEU A 372 11.65 -8.45 10.38
N GLY A 373 10.66 -7.57 10.51
CA GLY A 373 10.01 -6.92 9.37
C GLY A 373 10.93 -6.02 8.56
N GLU A 374 11.67 -5.14 9.24
CA GLU A 374 12.62 -4.21 8.59
C GLU A 374 13.76 -4.96 7.91
N ASN A 375 14.41 -5.90 8.60
CA ASN A 375 15.50 -6.66 8.00
C ASN A 375 15.01 -7.49 6.79
N GLY A 376 13.93 -8.26 6.96
CA GLY A 376 13.37 -9.08 5.89
C GLY A 376 12.96 -8.26 4.66
N GLN A 377 12.39 -7.08 4.86
CA GLN A 377 12.04 -6.18 3.76
C GLN A 377 13.28 -5.67 3.02
N VAL A 378 14.33 -5.26 3.73
CA VAL A 378 15.58 -4.80 3.11
C VAL A 378 16.24 -5.93 2.30
N LEU A 379 16.25 -7.16 2.80
CA LEU A 379 16.78 -8.31 2.07
C LEU A 379 16.01 -8.59 0.78
N MET A 380 14.67 -8.50 0.81
CA MET A 380 13.84 -8.65 -0.38
C MET A 380 14.17 -7.60 -1.45
N ASP A 381 14.27 -6.33 -1.04
CA ASP A 381 14.58 -5.23 -1.96
C ASP A 381 16.02 -5.35 -2.52
N ILE A 382 16.99 -5.80 -1.73
CA ILE A 382 18.34 -6.13 -2.20
C ILE A 382 18.31 -7.28 -3.21
N GLY A 383 17.54 -8.34 -2.95
CA GLY A 383 17.41 -9.47 -3.87
C GLY A 383 16.85 -9.05 -5.23
N VAL A 384 15.80 -8.22 -5.22
CA VAL A 384 15.22 -7.65 -6.45
C VAL A 384 16.20 -6.71 -7.16
N ALA A 385 16.85 -5.82 -6.42
CA ALA A 385 17.86 -4.92 -6.99
C ALA A 385 19.01 -5.72 -7.63
N THR A 386 19.43 -6.82 -6.99
CA THR A 386 20.45 -7.74 -7.51
C THR A 386 20.03 -8.39 -8.82
N MET A 387 18.78 -8.86 -8.90
CA MET A 387 18.21 -9.38 -10.16
C MET A 387 18.26 -8.33 -11.28
N LEU A 388 17.86 -7.09 -10.97
CA LEU A 388 17.81 -6.01 -11.97
C LEU A 388 19.20 -5.60 -12.47
N ILE A 389 20.23 -5.56 -11.62
CA ILE A 389 21.59 -5.19 -12.06
C ILE A 389 22.28 -6.31 -12.86
N GLN A 390 21.91 -7.57 -12.64
CA GLN A 390 22.45 -8.71 -13.40
C GLN A 390 21.85 -8.79 -14.81
N HIS A 391 20.63 -8.26 -14.97
CA HIS A 391 19.88 -8.29 -16.22
C HIS A 391 19.44 -6.86 -16.59
N PRO A 392 20.38 -5.94 -16.89
CA PRO A 392 20.05 -4.54 -17.10
C PRO A 392 19.17 -4.37 -18.33
N GLY A 393 18.12 -3.56 -18.17
CA GLY A 393 17.26 -3.13 -19.25
C GLY A 393 17.91 -2.09 -20.17
N PRO A 394 17.17 -1.59 -21.18
CA PRO A 394 17.63 -0.54 -22.08
C PRO A 394 17.82 0.82 -21.40
N TYR A 395 17.18 1.07 -20.25
CA TYR A 395 17.29 2.32 -19.52
C TYR A 395 18.08 2.15 -18.22
N PRO A 396 18.96 3.11 -17.88
CA PRO A 396 19.82 3.04 -16.71
C PRO A 396 19.06 3.42 -15.44
N PHE A 397 18.09 2.61 -15.04
CA PHE A 397 17.35 2.85 -13.81
C PHE A 397 18.24 2.75 -12.56
N ASP A 398 17.94 3.54 -11.54
CA ASP A 398 18.50 3.33 -10.21
C ASP A 398 17.96 1.99 -9.65
N PRO A 399 18.84 1.02 -9.30
CA PRO A 399 18.40 -0.32 -8.93
C PRO A 399 17.63 -0.35 -7.60
N ILE A 400 17.92 0.56 -6.68
CA ILE A 400 17.26 0.62 -5.37
C ILE A 400 15.85 1.19 -5.55
N VAL A 401 15.72 2.28 -6.32
CA VAL A 401 14.41 2.85 -6.65
C VAL A 401 13.56 1.86 -7.46
N SER A 402 14.19 1.11 -8.37
CA SER A 402 13.53 0.07 -9.16
C SER A 402 13.01 -1.06 -8.28
N ALA A 403 13.78 -1.51 -7.28
CA ALA A 403 13.31 -2.50 -6.30
C ALA A 403 12.10 -1.99 -5.51
N VAL A 404 12.07 -0.70 -5.14
CA VAL A 404 10.89 -0.07 -4.50
C VAL A 404 9.66 -0.08 -5.41
N ILE A 405 9.83 0.12 -6.73
CA ILE A 405 8.76 0.00 -7.74
C ILE A 405 8.27 -1.44 -7.85
N VAL A 406 9.18 -2.42 -7.92
CA VAL A 406 8.82 -3.85 -7.94
C VAL A 406 8.08 -4.24 -6.67
N ARG A 407 8.53 -3.80 -5.50
CA ARG A 407 7.84 -4.01 -4.23
C ARG A 407 6.41 -3.44 -4.28
N ALA A 408 6.23 -2.22 -4.80
CA ALA A 408 4.91 -1.63 -4.96
C ALA A 408 4.02 -2.44 -5.92
N LEU A 409 4.58 -2.93 -7.03
CA LEU A 409 3.89 -3.80 -7.99
C LEU A 409 3.37 -5.07 -7.30
N VAL A 410 4.26 -5.84 -6.67
CA VAL A 410 3.91 -7.17 -6.15
C VAL A 410 3.05 -7.12 -4.89
N THR A 411 3.06 -6.01 -4.14
CA THR A 411 2.25 -5.88 -2.91
C THR A 411 0.92 -5.17 -3.12
N ARG A 412 0.84 -4.18 -4.03
CA ARG A 412 -0.39 -3.36 -4.20
C ARG A 412 -1.27 -3.82 -5.35
N VAL A 413 -0.70 -4.22 -6.48
CA VAL A 413 -1.46 -4.54 -7.70
C VAL A 413 -2.38 -5.75 -7.49
N PRO A 414 -1.95 -6.85 -6.83
CA PRO A 414 -2.86 -7.98 -6.56
C PRO A 414 -4.12 -7.57 -5.80
N GLN A 415 -3.97 -6.77 -4.74
CA GLN A 415 -5.11 -6.25 -3.98
C GLN A 415 -6.00 -5.33 -4.84
N ALA A 416 -5.39 -4.41 -5.60
CA ALA A 416 -6.13 -3.47 -6.44
C ALA A 416 -6.91 -4.17 -7.57
N ALA A 417 -6.40 -5.31 -8.04
CA ALA A 417 -7.04 -6.12 -9.06
C ALA A 417 -8.30 -6.85 -8.55
N LEU A 418 -8.38 -7.12 -7.24
CA LEU A 418 -9.60 -7.65 -6.59
C LEU A 418 -10.69 -6.59 -6.44
N ASP A 419 -10.31 -5.31 -6.35
CA ASP A 419 -11.23 -4.18 -6.19
C ASP A 419 -11.91 -3.73 -7.51
N LEU A 420 -11.47 -4.28 -8.64
CA LEU A 420 -12.02 -3.98 -9.97
C LEU A 420 -13.50 -4.40 -10.08
N PRO A 421 -14.29 -3.76 -10.96
CA PRO A 421 -15.65 -4.19 -11.24
C PRO A 421 -15.75 -5.64 -11.69
N GLU A 422 -14.80 -6.07 -12.52
CA GLU A 422 -14.55 -7.46 -12.88
C GLU A 422 -13.19 -7.86 -12.29
N PRO A 423 -13.18 -8.52 -11.12
CA PRO A 423 -11.94 -8.91 -10.46
C PRO A 423 -11.08 -9.83 -11.33
N ILE A 424 -9.77 -9.58 -11.31
CA ILE A 424 -8.80 -10.40 -12.04
C ILE A 424 -8.36 -11.57 -11.15
N SER A 425 -8.45 -12.80 -11.66
CA SER A 425 -8.00 -14.01 -10.97
C SER A 425 -6.48 -14.04 -10.75
N GLY A 426 -6.02 -14.79 -9.74
CA GLY A 426 -4.59 -14.88 -9.37
C GLY A 426 -3.63 -15.13 -10.55
N ASP A 427 -3.91 -16.09 -11.42
CA ASP A 427 -3.06 -16.38 -12.59
C ASP A 427 -2.91 -15.18 -13.55
N LYS A 428 -3.99 -14.46 -13.78
CA LYS A 428 -4.01 -13.28 -14.65
C LYS A 428 -3.33 -12.08 -13.99
N VAL A 429 -3.36 -11.99 -12.65
CA VAL A 429 -2.57 -11.01 -11.90
C VAL A 429 -1.07 -11.30 -12.06
N VAL A 430 -0.66 -12.56 -12.00
CA VAL A 430 0.74 -12.94 -12.24
C VAL A 430 1.15 -12.58 -13.68
N ASP A 431 0.30 -12.85 -14.68
CA ASP A 431 0.54 -12.42 -16.07
C ASP A 431 0.67 -10.90 -16.20
N LEU A 432 -0.18 -10.15 -15.52
CA LEU A 432 -0.11 -8.69 -15.47
C LEU A 432 1.22 -8.21 -14.88
N LEU A 433 1.65 -8.75 -13.73
CA LEU A 433 2.91 -8.38 -13.09
C LEU A 433 4.10 -8.69 -14.00
N LEU A 434 4.13 -9.86 -14.65
CA LEU A 434 5.15 -10.21 -15.64
C LEU A 434 5.16 -9.21 -16.79
N SER A 435 4.00 -8.87 -17.34
CA SER A 435 3.89 -7.87 -18.41
C SER A 435 4.39 -6.50 -17.96
N CYS A 436 4.09 -6.08 -16.72
CA CYS A 436 4.56 -4.82 -16.16
C CYS A 436 6.08 -4.78 -16.00
N LEU A 437 6.68 -5.84 -15.45
CA LEU A 437 8.14 -5.95 -15.29
C LEU A 437 8.83 -5.98 -16.65
N ARG A 438 8.33 -6.81 -17.57
CA ARG A 438 8.88 -6.97 -18.92
C ARG A 438 8.89 -5.65 -19.68
N ARG A 439 7.75 -4.97 -19.78
CA ARG A 439 7.62 -3.69 -20.48
C ARG A 439 8.35 -2.55 -19.78
N GLY A 440 8.20 -2.44 -18.46
CA GLY A 440 8.69 -1.30 -17.71
C GLY A 440 10.19 -1.30 -17.42
N PHE A 441 10.84 -2.48 -17.41
CA PHE A 441 12.26 -2.59 -17.13
C PHE A 441 13.09 -3.21 -18.26
N PHE A 442 12.57 -4.15 -19.07
CA PHE A 442 13.45 -4.99 -19.91
C PHE A 442 13.23 -4.88 -21.42
N GLU A 443 12.02 -4.59 -21.91
CA GLU A 443 11.74 -4.45 -23.34
C GLU A 443 12.32 -3.15 -23.92
N VAL A 444 12.84 -3.24 -25.14
CA VAL A 444 13.15 -2.11 -26.01
C VAL A 444 12.09 -2.06 -27.11
N ALA A 445 11.66 -0.87 -27.52
CA ALA A 445 10.93 -0.72 -28.78
C ALA A 445 11.79 -1.27 -29.93
N ASP A 446 11.25 -2.22 -30.71
CA ASP A 446 11.84 -2.67 -32.00
C ASP A 446 11.77 -1.56 -33.06
#